data_AF-A0A9E1RD16-F1
#
_entry.id   AF-A0A9E1RD16-F1
#
_cell.length_a   1.000
_cell.length_b   1.000
_cell.length_c   1.000
_cell.angle_alpha   90.00
_cell.angle_beta   90.00
_cell.angle_gamma   90.00
#
_symmetry.space_group_name_H-M   'P 1'
#
loop_
_entity.id
_entity.type
_entity.pdbx_description
1 polymer ?
#
loop_
_entity_poly.entity_id
_entity_poly.type
_entity_poly.pdbx_seq_one_letter_code
_entity_poly.pdbx_strand_id
1 'polypeptide(L)'
;MNRWTKPMIRKYLGSFLVVVGLAYTYHSHITGCPRHVIFAGWAMGPPVWFLLEYHFLFEAEKEDLNAFQHYQNLCRNIWLGFLAYLAALYLGPWTV
;
A
#
# COMPACT_ATOMS: atom_id res chain seq x y z
N MET A 1 -12.40 10.87 26.65
CA MET A 1 -12.02 11.28 25.28
C MET A 1 -10.95 10.31 24.80
N ASN A 2 -11.30 9.33 23.96
CA ASN A 2 -10.40 8.23 23.59
C ASN A 2 -9.30 8.78 22.66
N ARG A 3 -8.10 9.07 23.19
CA ARG A 3 -6.96 9.52 22.38
C ARG A 3 -6.46 8.32 21.58
N TRP A 4 -6.87 8.22 20.33
CA TRP A 4 -6.28 7.31 19.36
C TRP A 4 -4.77 7.56 19.30
N THR A 5 -3.96 6.53 19.52
CA THR A 5 -2.50 6.62 19.40
C THR A 5 -2.12 6.57 17.92
N LYS A 6 -1.05 7.28 17.52
CA LYS A 6 -0.55 7.26 16.13
C LYS A 6 -0.34 5.85 15.55
N PRO A 7 0.18 4.83 16.27
CA PRO A 7 0.22 3.46 15.77
C PRO A 7 -1.14 2.87 15.42
N MET A 8 -2.16 3.18 16.22
CA MET A 8 -3.53 2.70 15.99
C MET A 8 -4.10 3.36 14.73
N ILE A 9 -3.91 4.68 14.58
CA ILE A 9 -4.29 5.43 13.38
C ILE A 9 -3.60 4.84 12.14
N ARG A 10 -2.28 4.61 12.21
CA ARG A 10 -1.49 4.02 11.12
C ARG A 10 -2.08 2.69 10.64
N LYS A 11 -2.38 1.80 11.59
CA LYS A 11 -2.93 0.47 11.28
C LYS A 11 -4.28 0.57 10.56
N TYR A 12 -5.22 1.34 11.09
CA TYR A 12 -6.55 1.47 10.47
C TYR A 12 -6.51 2.22 9.15
N LEU A 13 -5.72 3.29 9.05
CA LEU A 13 -5.62 4.11 7.85
C LEU A 13 -4.95 3.34 6.71
N GLY A 14 -3.87 2.60 6.99
CA GLY A 14 -3.23 1.72 6.01
C GLY A 14 -4.16 0.62 5.50
N SER A 15 -4.87 -0.07 6.39
CA SER A 15 -5.86 -1.09 5.98
C SER A 15 -7.01 -0.48 5.16
N PHE A 16 -7.51 0.68 5.57
CA PHE A 16 -8.56 1.39 4.85
C PHE A 16 -8.12 1.76 3.43
N LEU A 17 -6.92 2.32 3.27
CA LEU A 17 -6.37 2.67 1.95
C LEU A 17 -6.23 1.46 1.02
N VAL A 18 -5.82 0.30 1.55
CA VAL A 18 -5.74 -0.93 0.76
C VAL A 18 -7.13 -1.38 0.29
N VAL A 19 -8.13 -1.39 1.17
CA VAL A 19 -9.51 -1.78 0.82
C VAL A 19 -10.09 -0.83 -0.23
N VAL A 20 -9.91 0.49 -0.04
CA VAL A 20 -10.35 1.50 -1.02
C VAL A 20 -9.63 1.33 -2.35
N GLY A 21 -8.31 1.10 -2.33
CA GLY A 21 -7.52 0.85 -3.55
C GLY A 21 -7.99 -0.39 -4.31
N LEU A 22 -8.33 -1.48 -3.61
CA LEU A 22 -8.85 -2.71 -4.22
C LEU A 22 -10.25 -2.49 -4.80
N ALA A 23 -11.14 -1.81 -4.06
CA ALA A 23 -12.48 -1.47 -4.55
C ALA A 23 -12.42 -0.57 -5.79
N TYR A 24 -11.55 0.45 -5.77
CA TYR A 24 -11.31 1.33 -6.91
C TYR A 24 -10.74 0.56 -8.11
N THR A 25 -9.82 -0.37 -7.86
CA THR A 25 -9.25 -1.24 -8.91
C THR A 25 -10.35 -2.09 -9.55
N TYR A 26 -11.19 -2.74 -8.76
CA TYR A 26 -12.30 -3.54 -9.25
C TYR A 26 -13.29 -2.69 -10.08
N HIS A 27 -13.67 -1.52 -9.57
CA HIS A 27 -14.54 -0.59 -10.30
C HIS A 27 -13.89 -0.13 -11.62
N SER A 28 -12.60 0.20 -11.59
CA SER A 28 -11.83 0.64 -12.76
C SER A 28 -11.72 -0.44 -13.83
N HIS A 29 -11.68 -1.72 -13.46
CA HIS A 29 -11.75 -2.83 -14.41
C HIS A 29 -13.10 -2.90 -15.12
N ILE A 30 -14.20 -2.63 -14.41
CA ILE A 30 -15.55 -2.65 -14.99
C ILE A 30 -15.76 -1.45 -15.94
N THR A 31 -15.18 -0.29 -15.63
CA THR A 31 -15.33 0.94 -16.42
C THR A 31 -14.35 1.05 -17.59
N GLY A 32 -13.48 0.05 -17.80
CA GLY A 32 -12.55 0.01 -18.93
C GLY A 32 -11.30 0.87 -18.76
N CYS A 33 -10.92 1.22 -17.53
CA CYS A 33 -9.70 1.97 -17.25
C CYS A 33 -8.45 1.21 -17.76
N PRO A 34 -7.47 1.88 -18.38
CA PRO A 34 -6.27 1.21 -18.85
C PRO A 34 -5.48 0.57 -17.70
N ARG A 35 -5.15 -0.71 -17.86
CA ARG A 35 -4.48 -1.53 -16.83
C ARG A 35 -3.15 -0.94 -16.35
N HIS A 36 -2.42 -0.23 -17.21
CA HIS A 36 -1.15 0.44 -16.86
C HIS A 36 -1.35 1.59 -15.86
N VAL A 37 -2.50 2.28 -15.89
CA VAL A 37 -2.84 3.35 -14.92
C VAL A 37 -3.07 2.75 -13.55
N ILE A 38 -3.81 1.63 -13.50
CA ILE A 38 -4.05 0.89 -12.26
C ILE A 38 -2.72 0.38 -11.68
N PHE A 39 -1.85 -0.18 -12.52
CA PHE A 39 -0.52 -0.63 -12.12
C PHE A 39 0.33 0.51 -11.56
N ALA A 40 0.38 1.66 -12.25
CA ALA A 40 1.13 2.83 -11.80
C ALA A 40 0.63 3.34 -10.44
N GLY A 41 -0.70 3.35 -10.23
CA GLY A 41 -1.29 3.69 -8.94
C GLY A 41 -0.82 2.78 -7.80
N TRP A 42 -0.83 1.47 -8.01
CA TRP A 42 -0.33 0.50 -7.02
C TRP A 42 1.20 0.50 -6.87
N ALA A 43 1.94 0.91 -7.91
CA ALA A 43 3.39 1.05 -7.83
C ALA A 43 3.80 2.28 -7.02
N MET A 44 3.06 3.38 -7.12
CA MET A 44 3.40 4.63 -6.42
C MET A 44 2.75 4.73 -5.03
N GLY A 45 1.56 4.16 -4.84
CA GLY A 45 0.78 4.30 -3.61
C GLY A 45 1.53 3.86 -2.35
N PRO A 46 2.00 2.60 -2.25
CA PRO A 46 2.69 2.10 -1.06
C PRO A 46 4.02 2.80 -0.75
N PRO A 47 4.89 3.13 -1.73
CA PRO A 47 6.05 3.99 -1.46
C PRO A 47 5.70 5.36 -0.88
N VAL A 48 4.68 6.04 -1.43
CA VAL A 48 4.21 7.33 -0.90
C VAL A 48 3.66 7.16 0.51
N TRP A 49 2.92 6.08 0.76
CA TRP A 49 2.39 5.77 2.09
C TRP A 49 3.50 5.55 3.12
N PHE A 50 4.57 4.81 2.79
CA PHE A 50 5.70 4.59 3.71
C PHE A 50 6.40 5.90 4.10
N LEU A 51 6.51 6.86 3.18
CA LEU A 51 7.05 8.19 3.47
C LEU A 51 6.13 8.96 4.44
N LEU A 52 4.82 8.91 4.22
CA LEU A 52 3.84 9.55 5.11
C LEU A 52 3.85 8.90 6.51
N GLU A 53 3.96 7.58 6.58
CA GLU A 53 4.08 6.87 7.85
C GLU A 53 5.32 7.31 8.64
N TYR A 54 6.47 7.40 7.98
CA TYR A 54 7.72 7.79 8.61
C TYR A 54 7.70 9.25 9.07
N HIS A 55 7.17 10.17 8.26
CA HIS A 55 7.21 11.60 8.59
C HIS A 55 6.13 12.04 9.58
N PHE A 56 4.91 11.50 9.48
CA PHE A 56 3.76 11.99 10.24
C PHE A 56 3.30 11.05 11.37
N LEU A 57 3.46 9.73 11.19
CA LEU A 57 2.87 8.72 12.07
C LEU A 57 3.88 8.00 12.97
N PHE A 58 5.18 8.07 12.65
CA PHE A 58 6.24 7.55 13.51
C PHE A 58 6.40 8.43 14.75
N GLU A 59 6.45 7.81 15.93
CA GLU A 59 6.74 8.48 17.21
C GLU A 59 8.01 7.90 17.82
N ALA A 60 9.15 8.57 17.59
CA ALA A 60 10.45 8.13 18.13
C ALA A 60 10.47 8.05 19.67
N GLU A 61 9.60 8.79 20.37
CA GLU A 61 9.49 8.75 21.83
C GLU A 61 8.74 7.51 22.36
N LYS A 62 7.94 6.83 21.53
CA LYS A 62 7.09 5.71 21.94
C LYS A 62 7.33 4.41 21.19
N GLU A 63 7.98 4.47 20.02
CA GLU A 63 8.22 3.33 19.16
C GLU A 63 9.72 3.11 18.94
N ASP A 64 10.13 1.84 19.00
CA ASP A 64 11.47 1.45 18.56
C ASP A 64 11.57 1.58 17.04
N LEU A 65 12.57 2.34 16.59
CA LEU A 65 12.88 2.53 15.18
C LEU A 65 13.11 1.20 14.47
N ASN A 66 13.74 0.23 15.14
CA ASN A 66 14.07 -1.06 14.55
C ASN A 66 12.78 -1.88 14.29
N ALA A 67 11.86 -1.88 15.26
CA ALA A 67 10.54 -2.49 15.09
C ALA A 67 9.76 -1.82 13.95
N PHE A 68 9.77 -0.48 13.87
CA PHE A 68 9.11 0.26 12.79
C PHE A 68 9.66 -0.09 11.40
N GLN A 69 11.00 -0.12 11.25
CA GLN A 69 11.66 -0.51 10.00
C GLN A 69 11.38 -1.96 9.63
N HIS A 70 11.30 -2.86 10.62
CA HIS A 70 10.93 -4.25 10.37
C HIS A 70 9.53 -4.36 9.76
N TYR A 71 8.56 -3.63 10.31
CA TYR A 71 7.21 -3.57 9.74
C TYR A 71 7.18 -2.98 8.32
N GLN A 72 7.91 -1.89 8.06
CA GLN A 72 7.99 -1.33 6.71
C GLN A 72 8.62 -2.31 5.71
N ASN A 73 9.67 -3.04 6.11
CA ASN A 73 10.29 -4.05 5.26
C ASN A 73 9.34 -5.22 4.95
N LEU A 74 8.56 -5.66 5.94
CA LEU A 74 7.54 -6.70 5.73
C LEU A 74 6.47 -6.24 4.74
N CYS A 75 5.93 -5.03 4.93
CA CYS A 75 4.96 -4.43 4.01
C CYS A 75 5.52 -4.27 2.60
N ARG A 76 6.77 -3.80 2.46
CA ARG A 76 7.45 -3.67 1.17
C ARG A 76 7.55 -5.01 0.45
N ASN A 77 7.91 -6.09 1.15
CA ASN A 77 8.04 -7.41 0.52
C ASN A 77 6.69 -7.94 0.03
N ILE A 78 5.62 -7.77 0.80
CA ILE A 78 4.25 -8.13 0.39
C ILE A 78 3.82 -7.30 -0.82
N TRP A 79 4.07 -5.99 -0.78
CA TRP A 79 3.79 -5.08 -1.88
C TRP A 79 4.53 -5.45 -3.17
N LEU A 80 5.83 -5.80 -3.09
CA LEU A 80 6.60 -6.25 -4.25
C LEU A 80 6.02 -7.53 -4.85
N GLY A 81 5.60 -8.49 -4.02
CA GLY A 81 4.92 -9.70 -4.49
C GLY A 81 3.59 -9.38 -5.20
N PHE A 82 2.81 -8.46 -4.64
CA PHE A 82 1.58 -7.99 -5.26
C PHE A 82 1.81 -7.25 -6.59
N LEU A 83 2.85 -6.41 -6.67
CA LEU A 83 3.23 -5.76 -7.93
C LEU A 83 3.69 -6.76 -8.98
N ALA A 84 4.47 -7.78 -8.61
CA ALA A 84 4.87 -8.83 -9.53
C ALA A 84 3.65 -9.57 -10.09
N TYR A 85 2.66 -9.87 -9.24
CA TYR A 85 1.38 -10.45 -9.66
C TYR A 85 0.61 -9.53 -10.63
N LEU A 86 0.48 -8.24 -10.32
CA LEU A 86 -0.18 -7.28 -11.21
C LEU A 86 0.56 -7.10 -12.54
N ALA A 87 1.89 -7.03 -12.50
CA ALA A 87 2.72 -6.94 -13.70
C ALA A 87 2.48 -8.15 -14.60
N ALA A 88 2.47 -9.36 -14.02
CA ALA A 88 2.16 -10.57 -14.77
C ALA A 88 0.78 -10.49 -15.42
N LEU A 89 -0.27 -10.09 -14.70
CA LEU A 89 -1.62 -10.02 -15.25
C LEU A 89 -1.85 -8.91 -16.28
N TYR A 90 -1.20 -7.75 -16.12
CA TYR A 90 -1.51 -6.56 -16.91
C TYR A 90 -0.55 -6.30 -18.06
N LEU A 91 0.71 -6.73 -17.95
CA LEU A 91 1.76 -6.48 -18.95
C LEU A 91 2.05 -7.69 -19.83
N GLY A 92 1.57 -8.89 -19.49
CA GLY A 92 1.79 -10.08 -20.29
C GLY A 92 0.71 -10.29 -21.36
N PRO A 93 1.04 -10.35 -22.66
CA PRO A 93 0.35 -11.23 -23.58
C PRO A 93 0.93 -12.63 -23.36
N TRP A 94 0.32 -13.40 -22.46
CA TRP A 94 0.66 -14.83 -22.29
C TRP A 94 0.05 -15.63 -23.45
N THR A 95 0.39 -15.25 -24.68
CA THR A 95 0.11 -16.05 -25.87
C THR A 95 1.02 -17.27 -25.81
N VAL A 96 0.43 -18.41 -25.48
CA VAL A 96 0.96 -19.74 -25.80
C VAL A 96 0.86 -19.95 -27.30
#